data_AF-A0A2D7DWN5-F1
#
_entry.id   AF-A0A2D7DWN5-F1
#
_cell.length_a   1.000
_cell.length_b   1.000
_cell.length_c   1.000
_cell.angle_alpha   90.00
_cell.angle_beta   90.00
_cell.angle_gamma   90.00
#
_symmetry.space_group_name_H-M   'P 1'
#
loop_
_entity.id
_entity.type
_entity.pdbx_description
1 polymer ?
#
loop_
_entity_poly.entity_id
_entity_poly.type
_entity_poly.pdbx_seq_one_letter_code
_entity_poly.pdbx_strand_id
1 'polypeptide(L)'
;MKEKNINALELKLMSIAHEILRNRKKLNLDKIYSKSIEIIDLIKSNEVTESKLDHELVSSVKEPEFESLETSFINSLFDGVESDYQRVISMLKSKDNFKNAEDFLKNNVIPDYDWADKEEMVNKFYSEIHKLYTKKN
;
A
#
# COMPACT_ATOMS: atom_id res chain seq x y z
N MET A 1 -18.36 28.76 52.50
CA MET A 1 -19.25 27.78 51.85
C MET A 1 -19.35 27.91 50.32
N LYS A 2 -18.71 28.89 49.64
CA LYS A 2 -18.84 29.09 48.18
C LYS A 2 -17.86 28.25 47.31
N GLU A 3 -16.73 27.84 47.87
CA GLU A 3 -15.67 27.10 47.13
C GLU A 3 -16.05 25.68 46.72
N LYS A 4 -16.82 24.96 47.56
CA LYS A 4 -17.27 23.58 47.24
C LYS A 4 -18.22 23.52 46.04
N ASN A 5 -18.96 24.59 45.76
CA ASN A 5 -19.97 24.61 44.70
C ASN A 5 -19.34 24.90 43.32
N ILE A 6 -18.29 25.73 43.29
CA ILE A 6 -17.51 26.03 42.08
C ILE A 6 -16.82 24.76 41.56
N ASN A 7 -16.21 23.97 42.44
CA ASN A 7 -15.55 22.73 42.06
C ASN A 7 -16.52 21.68 41.48
N ALA A 8 -17.76 21.61 42.00
CA ALA A 8 -18.79 20.72 41.47
C ALA A 8 -19.26 21.12 40.06
N LEU A 9 -19.37 22.43 39.79
CA LEU A 9 -19.68 22.97 38.46
C LEU A 9 -18.54 22.72 37.47
N GLU A 10 -17.30 22.93 37.88
CA GLU A 10 -16.11 22.66 37.06
C GLU A 10 -16.00 21.18 36.70
N LEU A 11 -16.22 20.27 37.66
CA LEU A 11 -16.25 18.83 37.40
C LEU A 11 -17.36 18.43 36.42
N LYS A 12 -18.56 19.01 36.56
CA LYS A 12 -19.67 18.76 35.64
C LYS A 12 -19.36 19.26 34.24
N LEU A 13 -18.75 20.45 34.13
CA LEU A 13 -18.33 21.02 32.85
C LEU A 13 -17.21 20.18 32.21
N MET A 14 -16.24 19.72 32.98
CA MET A 14 -15.13 18.89 32.52
C MET A 14 -15.58 17.49 32.07
N SER A 15 -16.60 16.94 32.73
CA SER A 15 -17.24 15.68 32.32
C SER A 15 -17.97 15.84 30.99
N ILE A 16 -18.76 16.91 30.83
CA ILE A 16 -19.46 17.23 29.57
C ILE A 16 -18.45 17.48 28.44
N ALA A 17 -17.36 18.21 28.71
CA ALA A 17 -16.31 18.43 27.73
C ALA A 17 -15.64 17.12 27.28
N HIS A 18 -15.36 16.20 28.22
CA HIS A 18 -14.84 14.88 27.90
C HIS A 18 -15.81 14.05 27.06
N GLU A 19 -17.11 14.10 27.36
CA GLU A 19 -18.15 13.42 26.58
C GLU A 19 -18.22 13.96 25.15
N ILE A 20 -18.22 15.29 24.99
CA ILE A 20 -18.20 15.95 23.67
C ILE A 20 -16.95 15.55 22.88
N LEU A 21 -15.76 15.58 23.51
CA LEU A 21 -14.50 15.21 22.86
C LEU A 21 -14.44 13.73 22.48
N ARG A 22 -14.97 12.83 23.33
CA ARG A 22 -15.11 11.40 23.06
C ARG A 22 -16.03 11.15 21.87
N ASN A 23 -17.12 11.90 21.75
CA ASN A 23 -18.09 11.76 20.67
C ASN A 23 -17.62 12.40 19.35
N ARG A 24 -16.76 13.44 19.41
CA ARG A 24 -16.24 14.12 18.22
C ARG A 24 -15.37 13.22 17.33
N LYS A 25 -14.59 12.31 17.92
CA LYS A 25 -13.79 11.32 17.17
C LYS A 25 -14.66 10.21 16.55
N LYS A 26 -15.74 9.81 17.23
CA LYS A 26 -16.68 8.79 16.75
C LYS A 26 -17.53 9.28 15.56
N LEU A 27 -17.96 10.54 15.55
CA LEU A 27 -18.85 11.08 14.51
C LEU A 27 -18.23 11.15 13.09
N ASN A 28 -16.90 11.24 12.99
CA ASN A 28 -16.22 11.21 11.68
C ASN A 28 -15.99 9.78 11.19
N LEU A 29 -15.62 8.87 12.10
CA LEU A 29 -15.36 7.47 11.74
C LEU A 29 -16.66 6.74 11.35
N ASP A 30 -17.77 7.04 12.02
CA ASP A 30 -19.08 6.48 11.73
C ASP A 30 -19.58 6.88 10.33
N LYS A 31 -19.37 8.16 9.93
CA LYS A 31 -19.64 8.64 8.58
C LYS A 31 -18.76 7.98 7.52
N ILE A 32 -17.48 7.76 7.83
CA ILE A 32 -16.56 7.03 6.94
C ILE A 32 -17.03 5.59 6.79
N TYR A 33 -17.45 4.95 7.89
CA TYR A 33 -17.96 3.58 7.88
C TYR A 33 -19.25 3.45 7.06
N SER A 34 -20.23 4.33 7.27
CA SER A 34 -21.45 4.41 6.45
C SER A 34 -21.13 4.55 4.96
N LYS A 35 -20.24 5.48 4.60
CA LYS A 35 -19.82 5.66 3.19
C LYS A 35 -19.11 4.44 2.62
N SER A 36 -18.33 3.71 3.42
CA SER A 36 -17.67 2.48 2.97
C SER A 36 -18.66 1.35 2.70
N ILE A 37 -19.73 1.23 3.51
CA ILE A 37 -20.83 0.27 3.29
C ILE A 37 -21.54 0.59 1.97
N GLU A 38 -21.87 1.86 1.73
CA GLU A 38 -22.51 2.30 0.47
C GLU A 38 -21.68 1.97 -0.78
N ILE A 39 -20.35 2.11 -0.70
CA ILE A 39 -19.43 1.73 -1.79
C ILE A 39 -19.45 0.22 -2.04
N ILE A 40 -19.46 -0.60 -0.99
CA ILE A 40 -19.52 -2.07 -1.10
C ILE A 40 -20.82 -2.51 -1.78
N ASP A 41 -21.94 -1.93 -1.39
CA ASP A 41 -23.24 -2.26 -1.99
C ASP A 41 -23.33 -1.83 -3.46
N LEU A 42 -22.70 -0.70 -3.82
CA LEU A 42 -22.56 -0.28 -5.22
C LEU A 42 -21.71 -1.27 -6.03
N ILE A 43 -20.60 -1.77 -5.48
CA ILE A 43 -19.73 -2.76 -6.14
C ILE A 43 -20.49 -4.08 -6.35
N LYS A 44 -21.17 -4.58 -5.31
CA LYS A 44 -22.00 -5.81 -5.37
C LYS A 44 -23.13 -5.70 -6.40
N SER A 45 -23.79 -4.55 -6.46
CA SER A 45 -24.85 -4.29 -7.43
C SER A 45 -24.34 -4.23 -8.88
N ASN A 46 -23.02 -4.14 -9.06
CA ASN A 46 -22.35 -3.97 -10.34
C ASN A 46 -21.47 -5.19 -10.70
N GLU A 47 -21.66 -6.35 -10.05
CA GLU A 47 -20.82 -7.52 -10.28
C GLU A 47 -20.98 -8.11 -11.70
N VAL A 48 -19.91 -7.94 -12.47
CA VAL A 48 -19.46 -8.91 -13.46
C VAL A 48 -19.06 -10.17 -12.69
N THR A 49 -20.02 -11.08 -12.60
CA THR A 49 -20.03 -12.52 -12.33
C THR A 49 -18.76 -13.20 -11.76
N GLU A 50 -18.95 -13.74 -10.57
CA GLU A 50 -18.34 -14.95 -10.02
C GLU A 50 -18.23 -16.11 -11.03
N SER A 51 -17.13 -16.87 -10.97
CA SER A 51 -17.21 -18.35 -11.01
C SER A 51 -15.93 -18.94 -10.43
N LYS A 52 -16.02 -19.68 -9.31
CA LYS A 52 -14.82 -20.28 -8.67
C LYS A 52 -14.80 -20.55 -7.16
N LEU A 53 -15.83 -20.23 -6.37
CA LEU A 53 -15.99 -20.77 -5.01
C LEU A 53 -16.55 -22.20 -5.22
N ASP A 54 -16.06 -23.31 -4.68
CA ASP A 54 -15.68 -23.61 -3.30
C ASP A 54 -14.83 -24.91 -3.25
N HIS A 55 -13.56 -24.82 -2.85
CA HIS A 55 -12.91 -25.79 -1.98
C HIS A 55 -11.52 -25.25 -1.63
N GLU A 56 -11.34 -24.87 -0.37
CA GLU A 56 -10.08 -24.80 0.40
C GLU A 56 -10.04 -23.54 1.27
N LEU A 57 -10.76 -23.63 2.39
CA LEU A 57 -10.71 -22.73 3.52
C LEU A 57 -9.35 -22.82 4.25
N VAL A 58 -8.22 -22.57 3.56
CA VAL A 58 -6.90 -22.39 4.21
C VAL A 58 -5.98 -21.52 3.33
N SER A 59 -6.12 -20.20 3.41
CA SER A 59 -4.94 -19.33 3.52
C SER A 59 -5.39 -17.94 3.93
N SER A 60 -4.88 -17.52 5.08
CA SER A 60 -4.94 -16.20 5.68
C SER A 60 -5.38 -15.06 4.76
N VAL A 61 -6.47 -14.40 5.15
CA VAL A 61 -6.73 -12.99 4.86
C VAL A 61 -5.43 -12.22 5.08
N LYS A 62 -4.82 -11.70 4.01
CA LYS A 62 -4.00 -10.50 4.11
C LYS A 62 -4.87 -9.36 3.64
N GLU A 63 -4.98 -8.36 4.50
CA GLU A 63 -5.63 -7.07 4.27
C GLU A 63 -5.26 -6.47 2.90
N PRO A 64 -5.99 -5.45 2.39
CA PRO A 64 -5.45 -4.62 1.33
C PRO A 64 -4.24 -3.84 1.91
N GLU A 65 -3.13 -4.53 2.05
CA GLU A 65 -1.83 -3.95 2.28
C GLU A 65 -1.60 -3.04 1.07
N PHE A 66 -1.37 -1.75 1.31
CA PHE A 66 -0.85 -0.84 0.30
C PHE A 66 0.55 -1.34 -0.08
N GLU A 67 0.63 -2.43 -0.84
CA GLU A 67 1.88 -2.99 -1.30
C GLU A 67 2.47 -1.92 -2.23
N SER A 68 3.60 -1.34 -1.80
CA SER A 68 4.29 -0.37 -2.63
C SER A 68 4.79 -1.10 -3.88
N LEU A 69 4.88 -0.36 -5.00
CA LEU A 69 5.35 -0.92 -6.27
C LEU A 69 6.72 -1.62 -6.11
N GLU A 70 7.55 -1.12 -5.20
CA GLU A 70 8.86 -1.69 -4.83
C GLU A 70 8.70 -3.09 -4.21
N THR A 71 7.79 -3.27 -3.25
CA THR A 71 7.53 -4.56 -2.61
C THR A 71 6.98 -5.58 -3.61
N SER A 72 6.12 -5.16 -4.55
CA SER A 72 5.64 -6.04 -5.62
C SER A 72 6.78 -6.47 -6.57
N PHE A 73 7.75 -5.59 -6.89
CA PHE A 73 8.93 -6.00 -7.66
C PHE A 73 9.82 -6.96 -6.89
N ILE A 74 10.05 -6.73 -5.60
CA ILE A 74 10.86 -7.60 -4.75
C ILE A 74 10.26 -9.01 -4.75
N ASN A 75 8.96 -9.12 -4.47
CA ASN A 75 8.27 -10.41 -4.41
C ASN A 75 8.16 -11.10 -5.78
N SER A 76 7.98 -10.35 -6.86
CA SER A 76 7.76 -10.95 -8.18
C SER A 76 9.05 -11.22 -8.94
N LEU A 77 9.98 -10.26 -9.00
CA LEU A 77 11.16 -10.31 -9.87
C LEU A 77 12.44 -10.73 -9.12
N PHE A 78 12.49 -10.56 -7.81
CA PHE A 78 13.69 -10.83 -7.00
C PHE A 78 13.46 -11.93 -5.95
N ASP A 79 12.45 -12.78 -6.16
CA ASP A 79 12.11 -13.91 -5.28
C ASP A 79 11.96 -13.54 -3.79
N GLY A 80 11.51 -12.32 -3.50
CA GLY A 80 11.36 -11.80 -2.14
C GLY A 80 12.67 -11.29 -1.51
N VAL A 81 13.78 -11.32 -2.24
CA VAL A 81 15.11 -10.93 -1.75
C VAL A 81 15.31 -9.42 -1.91
N GLU A 82 14.94 -8.67 -0.87
CA GLU A 82 15.03 -7.21 -0.86
C GLU A 82 16.47 -6.69 -1.06
N SER A 83 17.49 -7.40 -0.53
CA SER A 83 18.90 -7.00 -0.69
C SER A 83 19.35 -6.96 -2.15
N ASP A 84 18.83 -7.88 -2.96
CA ASP A 84 19.18 -7.98 -4.37
C ASP A 84 18.53 -6.85 -5.18
N TYR A 85 17.25 -6.58 -4.92
CA TYR A 85 16.56 -5.43 -5.47
C TYR A 85 17.33 -4.13 -5.17
N GLN A 86 17.67 -3.87 -3.90
CA GLN A 86 18.38 -2.64 -3.51
C GLN A 86 19.78 -2.54 -4.16
N ARG A 87 20.48 -3.67 -4.28
CA ARG A 87 21.78 -3.74 -4.96
C ARG A 87 21.65 -3.41 -6.45
N VAL A 88 20.69 -4.04 -7.13
CA VAL A 88 20.44 -3.80 -8.56
C VAL A 88 20.03 -2.34 -8.78
N ILE A 89 19.10 -1.79 -8.00
CA ILE A 89 18.72 -0.38 -8.09
C ILE A 89 19.91 0.57 -7.87
N SER A 90 20.79 0.28 -6.91
CA SER A 90 21.99 1.09 -6.66
C SER A 90 22.97 1.02 -7.83
N MET A 91 23.17 -0.16 -8.42
CA MET A 91 24.00 -0.36 -9.61
C MET A 91 23.39 0.29 -10.85
N LEU A 92 22.06 0.32 -10.96
CA LEU A 92 21.38 1.03 -12.02
C LEU A 92 21.63 2.53 -11.84
N LYS A 93 21.36 3.11 -10.67
CA LYS A 93 21.57 4.55 -10.42
C LYS A 93 22.99 5.06 -10.72
N SER A 94 24.00 4.20 -10.65
CA SER A 94 25.39 4.53 -10.97
C SER A 94 25.73 4.49 -12.47
N LYS A 95 24.84 4.00 -13.35
CA LYS A 95 25.06 4.02 -14.80
C LYS A 95 24.86 5.43 -15.38
N ASP A 96 25.54 5.68 -16.48
CA ASP A 96 25.53 6.99 -17.16
C ASP A 96 24.20 7.30 -17.84
N ASN A 97 23.54 6.29 -18.40
CA ASN A 97 22.32 6.44 -19.18
C ASN A 97 21.45 5.18 -19.13
N PHE A 98 20.19 5.31 -19.56
CA PHE A 98 19.21 4.21 -19.57
C PHE A 98 19.67 3.01 -20.39
N LYS A 99 20.33 3.23 -21.53
CA LYS A 99 20.83 2.13 -22.38
C LYS A 99 21.85 1.26 -21.65
N ASN A 100 22.83 1.87 -20.99
CA ASN A 100 23.83 1.15 -20.19
C ASN A 100 23.19 0.39 -19.01
N ALA A 101 22.10 0.91 -18.45
CA ALA A 101 21.33 0.25 -17.40
C ALA A 101 20.50 -0.93 -17.92
N GLU A 102 19.88 -0.79 -19.09
CA GLU A 102 19.16 -1.88 -19.77
C GLU A 102 20.11 -3.03 -20.13
N ASP A 103 21.27 -2.73 -20.71
CA ASP A 103 22.30 -3.73 -21.01
C ASP A 103 22.77 -4.46 -19.73
N PHE A 104 22.91 -3.75 -18.61
CA PHE A 104 23.24 -4.38 -17.34
C PHE A 104 22.15 -5.36 -16.89
N LEU A 105 20.87 -4.98 -16.96
CA LEU A 105 19.76 -5.85 -16.60
C LEU A 105 19.74 -7.12 -17.46
N LYS A 106 19.82 -6.98 -18.79
CA LYS A 106 19.77 -8.10 -19.73
C LYS A 106 20.92 -9.10 -19.56
N ASN A 107 22.12 -8.61 -19.28
CA ASN A 107 23.31 -9.45 -19.25
C ASN A 107 23.69 -9.94 -17.85
N ASN A 108 23.27 -9.25 -16.77
CA ASN A 108 23.75 -9.54 -15.41
C ASN A 108 22.63 -9.83 -14.41
N VAL A 109 21.40 -9.39 -14.65
CA VAL A 109 20.29 -9.56 -13.70
C VAL A 109 19.32 -10.63 -14.21
N ILE A 110 18.78 -10.45 -15.42
CA ILE A 110 17.81 -11.39 -16.02
C ILE A 110 18.31 -12.85 -16.05
N PRO A 111 19.59 -13.15 -16.36
CA PRO A 111 20.06 -14.55 -16.36
C PRO A 111 20.03 -15.23 -14.98
N ASP A 112 19.97 -14.45 -13.91
CA ASP A 112 20.00 -14.93 -12.52
C ASP A 112 18.59 -15.17 -11.94
N TYR A 113 17.54 -14.66 -12.60
CA TYR A 113 16.15 -14.72 -12.12
C TYR A 113 15.18 -15.25 -13.18
N ASP A 114 14.13 -15.94 -12.73
CA ASP A 114 13.09 -16.45 -13.62
C ASP A 114 12.02 -15.37 -13.90
N TRP A 115 12.24 -14.61 -14.97
CA TRP A 115 11.35 -13.52 -15.42
C TRP A 115 10.48 -13.90 -16.63
N ALA A 116 10.58 -15.14 -17.13
CA ALA A 116 9.99 -15.57 -18.39
C ALA A 116 8.46 -15.42 -18.44
N ASP A 117 7.78 -15.79 -17.36
CA ASP A 117 6.32 -15.70 -17.23
C ASP A 117 5.85 -14.39 -16.55
N LYS A 118 6.74 -13.42 -16.36
CA LYS A 118 6.48 -12.20 -15.58
C LYS A 118 6.52 -10.93 -16.43
N GLU A 119 6.18 -11.04 -17.73
CA GLU A 119 6.32 -9.98 -18.73
C GLU A 119 5.68 -8.64 -18.30
N GLU A 120 4.49 -8.66 -17.70
CA GLU A 120 3.83 -7.44 -17.22
C GLU A 120 4.64 -6.72 -16.12
N MET A 121 5.13 -7.48 -15.15
CA MET A 121 5.95 -6.96 -14.05
C MET A 121 7.30 -6.46 -14.55
N VAL A 122 7.90 -7.17 -15.51
CA VAL A 122 9.14 -6.76 -16.16
C VAL A 122 8.96 -5.43 -16.89
N ASN A 123 7.89 -5.27 -17.68
CA ASN A 123 7.59 -4.01 -18.37
C ASN A 123 7.37 -2.83 -17.40
N LYS A 124 6.66 -3.07 -16.30
CA LYS A 124 6.49 -2.08 -15.22
C LYS A 124 7.85 -1.69 -14.61
N PHE A 125 8.71 -2.67 -14.34
CA PHE A 125 10.05 -2.43 -13.80
C PHE A 125 10.89 -1.58 -14.76
N TYR A 126 10.94 -1.93 -16.05
CA TYR A 126 11.63 -1.13 -17.07
C TYR A 126 11.08 0.31 -17.17
N SER A 127 9.78 0.49 -17.04
CA SER A 127 9.16 1.83 -17.03
C SER A 127 9.62 2.66 -15.83
N GLU A 128 9.72 2.06 -14.65
CA GLU A 128 10.27 2.74 -13.46
C GLU A 128 11.75 3.06 -13.64
N ILE A 129 12.54 2.13 -14.18
CA ILE A 129 13.95 2.40 -14.48
C ILE A 129 14.09 3.53 -15.48
N HIS A 130 13.28 3.57 -16.53
CA HIS A 130 13.30 4.65 -17.51
C HIS A 130 13.05 6.02 -16.85
N LYS A 131 12.05 6.11 -15.96
CA LYS A 131 11.74 7.34 -15.20
C LYS A 131 12.94 7.88 -14.42
N LEU A 132 13.79 7.01 -13.85
CA LEU A 132 15.01 7.41 -13.12
C LEU A 132 15.98 8.23 -14.00
N TYR A 133 16.03 7.95 -15.30
CA TYR A 133 16.91 8.66 -16.23
C TYR A 133 16.25 9.83 -16.93
N THR A 134 14.92 9.82 -17.11
CA THR A 134 14.21 10.97 -17.68
C THR A 134 14.31 12.21 -16.79
N LYS A 135 14.41 12.00 -15.46
CA LYS A 135 14.45 13.07 -14.46
C LYS A 135 15.86 13.63 -14.24
N LYS A 136 16.88 13.01 -14.85
CA LYS A 136 18.31 13.36 -14.70
C LYS A 136 18.81 14.32 -15.80
N ASN A 137 18.00 14.54 -16.84
CA ASN A 137 18.20 15.57 -17.89
C ASN A 137 17.20 16.71 -17.70
#